data_AF-A0A3P7EC36-F1
#
_entry.id   AF-A0A3P7EC36-F1
#
_cell.length_a   1.000
_cell.length_b   1.000
_cell.length_c   1.000
_cell.angle_alpha   90.00
_cell.angle_beta   90.00
_cell.angle_gamma   90.00
#
_symmetry.space_group_name_H-M   'P 1'
#
loop_
_entity.id
_entity.type
_entity.pdbx_description
1 polymer ?
#
loop_
_entity_poly.entity_id
_entity_poly.type
_entity_poly.pdbx_seq_one_letter_code
_entity_poly.pdbx_strand_id
1 'polypeptide(L)'
;MECFKSILLFICITNTVALIPEIVELVVGQPFHYAFQIDSSILDVQDASGEELPTWILEGVPQPTDAGKTFLRITNGQTNDVMEVSVKEEIVNPCGAERNILWMEIAFDTSLSSLSIADQLHLVNIVSKFFNINSSSLRIYSNKYKEEVGRSEVVESGMQDKPNNDSVTIMWKVSCEEIDEDAIDVLEKMLTFDESDALAMLRQKLFGWELRKGTLLPRKQRNHIARTGILSHLSVFATNEPYPEATTSKTTTRLSRSTKKDDRPPVRLHSLQTFICRRCISSFFIMLFIIIHLV
;
A
#
# COMPACT_ATOMS: atom_id res chain seq x y z
N MET A 1 66.44 18.84 -19.57
CA MET A 1 66.34 19.84 -18.50
C MET A 1 64.89 20.25 -18.40
N GLU A 2 64.37 20.24 -17.18
CA GLU A 2 63.05 20.74 -16.73
C GLU A 2 61.80 19.90 -17.02
N CYS A 3 61.56 19.01 -16.05
CA CYS A 3 60.28 18.39 -15.72
C CYS A 3 59.19 19.44 -15.42
N PHE A 4 58.11 19.43 -16.19
CA PHE A 4 56.82 19.96 -15.73
C PHE A 4 56.00 18.82 -15.12
N LYS A 5 55.92 18.84 -13.78
CA LYS A 5 55.02 18.04 -12.95
C LYS A 5 53.57 18.42 -13.27
N SER A 6 52.83 17.53 -13.92
CA SER A 6 51.38 17.66 -14.09
C SER A 6 50.65 16.75 -13.09
N ILE A 7 50.16 17.41 -12.05
CA ILE A 7 49.03 17.12 -11.17
C ILE A 7 48.25 15.84 -11.53
N LEU A 8 48.48 14.77 -10.77
CA LEU A 8 47.56 13.64 -10.66
C LEU A 8 46.28 14.14 -9.97
N LEU A 9 45.25 14.43 -10.76
CA LEU A 9 43.89 14.55 -10.27
C LEU A 9 43.35 13.12 -10.03
N PHE A 10 43.42 12.64 -8.79
CA PHE A 10 42.75 11.43 -8.35
C PHE A 10 41.23 11.70 -8.37
N ILE A 11 40.56 11.36 -9.47
CA ILE A 11 39.11 11.28 -9.53
C ILE A 11 38.73 9.96 -8.84
N CYS A 12 38.40 10.03 -7.55
CA CYS A 12 37.71 8.93 -6.88
C CYS A 12 36.32 8.79 -7.49
N ILE A 13 36.17 7.87 -8.42
CA ILE A 13 34.88 7.36 -8.87
C ILE A 13 34.33 6.53 -7.71
N THR A 14 33.55 7.16 -6.82
CA THR A 14 32.74 6.42 -5.85
C THR A 14 31.63 5.72 -6.63
N ASN A 15 31.75 4.42 -6.83
CA ASN A 15 30.62 3.60 -7.25
C ASN A 15 29.54 3.74 -6.17
N THR A 16 28.47 4.47 -6.49
CA THR A 16 27.27 4.53 -5.66
C THR A 16 26.58 3.17 -5.76
N VAL A 17 26.86 2.29 -4.81
CA VAL A 17 26.10 1.04 -4.66
C VAL A 17 24.69 1.43 -4.25
N ALA A 18 23.72 1.17 -5.13
CA ALA A 18 22.31 1.37 -4.85
C ALA A 18 21.90 0.55 -3.63
N LEU A 19 21.48 1.21 -2.55
CA LEU A 19 21.01 0.54 -1.35
C LEU A 19 19.53 0.17 -1.55
N ILE A 20 19.25 -1.12 -1.70
CA ILE A 20 17.89 -1.65 -1.66
C ILE A 20 17.46 -1.67 -0.18
N PRO A 21 16.30 -1.11 0.19
CA PRO A 21 15.81 -1.17 1.56
C PRO A 21 15.48 -2.62 1.91
N GLU A 22 15.79 -3.02 3.14
CA GLU A 22 15.46 -4.36 3.63
C GLU A 22 13.94 -4.55 3.75
N ILE A 23 13.21 -3.49 4.15
CA ILE A 23 11.76 -3.55 4.39
C ILE A 23 11.08 -2.31 3.81
N VAL A 24 9.99 -2.54 3.08
CA VAL A 24 9.01 -1.53 2.68
C VAL A 24 7.70 -1.85 3.38
N GLU A 25 7.27 -0.98 4.29
CA GLU A 25 5.98 -1.11 4.97
C GLU A 25 4.91 -0.30 4.25
N LEU A 26 3.81 -0.95 3.91
CA LEU A 26 2.64 -0.37 3.26
C LEU A 26 1.39 -0.61 4.08
N VAL A 27 0.45 0.31 3.96
CA VAL A 27 -0.90 0.14 4.50
C VAL A 27 -1.84 -0.27 3.38
N VAL A 28 -2.82 -1.13 3.68
CA VAL A 28 -3.91 -1.43 2.74
C VAL A 28 -4.51 -0.13 2.20
N GLY A 29 -4.76 -0.07 0.90
CA GLY A 29 -5.30 1.09 0.19
C GLY A 29 -4.30 2.23 -0.05
N GLN A 30 -3.06 2.14 0.43
CA GLN A 30 -2.05 3.18 0.21
C GLN A 30 -1.43 3.06 -1.19
N PRO A 31 -1.52 4.10 -2.04
CA PRO A 31 -0.84 4.11 -3.32
C PRO A 31 0.67 4.04 -3.16
N PHE A 32 1.30 3.18 -3.96
CA PHE A 32 2.72 2.90 -3.88
C PHE A 32 3.34 2.81 -5.27
N HIS A 33 4.53 3.37 -5.40
CA HIS A 33 5.40 3.20 -6.55
C HIS A 33 6.85 3.09 -6.07
N TYR A 34 7.55 2.05 -6.49
CA TYR A 34 8.94 1.82 -6.14
C TYR A 34 9.78 1.62 -7.39
N ALA A 35 10.74 2.52 -7.56
CA ALA A 35 11.70 2.47 -8.64
C ALA A 35 13.09 2.16 -8.08
N PHE A 36 13.66 1.02 -8.51
CA PHE A 36 15.03 0.68 -8.18
C PHE A 36 16.01 1.69 -8.77
N GLN A 37 16.91 2.22 -7.94
CA GLN A 37 17.98 3.13 -8.33
C GLN A 37 19.24 2.37 -8.74
N ILE A 38 19.11 1.39 -9.62
CA ILE A 38 20.21 0.50 -10.02
C ILE A 38 20.66 0.86 -11.44
N ASP A 39 21.97 1.03 -11.63
CA ASP A 39 22.59 1.39 -12.92
C ASP A 39 22.64 0.23 -13.93
N SER A 40 22.39 -1.00 -13.48
CA SER A 40 22.29 -2.17 -14.35
C SER A 40 21.02 -2.16 -15.18
N SER A 41 21.15 -2.35 -16.49
CA SER A 41 20.04 -2.51 -17.42
C SER A 41 19.25 -3.81 -17.25
N ILE A 42 19.81 -4.77 -16.51
CA ILE A 42 19.19 -6.06 -16.22
C ILE A 42 18.95 -6.11 -14.73
N LEU A 43 17.66 -6.07 -14.38
CA LEU A 43 17.15 -6.29 -13.04
C LEU A 43 16.11 -7.39 -13.14
N ASP A 44 16.33 -8.47 -12.41
CA ASP A 44 15.39 -9.57 -12.28
C ASP A 44 14.79 -9.51 -10.88
N VAL A 45 13.46 -9.47 -10.81
CA VAL A 45 12.69 -9.36 -9.57
C VAL A 45 11.74 -10.54 -9.54
N GLN A 46 11.88 -11.36 -8.50
CA GLN A 46 11.10 -12.58 -8.33
C GLN A 46 10.61 -12.68 -6.90
N ASP A 47 9.53 -13.42 -6.68
CA ASP A 47 9.18 -13.82 -5.32
C ASP A 47 10.27 -14.78 -4.80
N ALA A 48 10.77 -14.54 -3.60
CA ALA A 48 11.83 -15.32 -3.00
C ALA A 48 11.39 -16.77 -2.69
N SER A 49 10.09 -17.04 -2.59
CA SER A 49 9.49 -18.38 -2.49
C SER A 49 9.36 -19.08 -3.86
N GLY A 50 9.48 -18.32 -4.95
CA GLY A 50 9.28 -18.79 -6.33
C GLY A 50 7.82 -18.85 -6.77
N GLU A 51 6.91 -18.22 -6.03
CA GLU A 51 5.53 -17.97 -6.45
C GLU A 51 5.45 -16.83 -7.49
N GLU A 52 4.29 -16.68 -8.12
CA GLU A 52 4.03 -15.53 -9.00
C GLU A 52 3.93 -14.26 -8.16
N LEU A 53 4.55 -13.18 -8.66
CA LEU A 53 4.53 -11.92 -7.96
C LEU A 53 3.15 -11.24 -8.05
N PRO A 54 2.65 -10.63 -6.97
CA PRO A 54 1.42 -9.86 -7.02
C PRO A 54 1.52 -8.73 -8.06
N THR A 55 0.45 -8.47 -8.79
CA THR A 55 0.44 -7.49 -9.89
C THR A 55 0.72 -6.05 -9.45
N TRP A 56 0.53 -5.74 -8.17
CA TRP A 56 0.71 -4.41 -7.58
C TRP A 56 2.11 -4.16 -6.99
N ILE A 57 2.99 -5.18 -6.98
CA ILE A 57 4.12 -5.29 -6.04
C ILE A 57 5.21 -4.20 -6.16
N LEU A 58 5.33 -3.54 -7.31
CA LEU A 58 6.23 -2.39 -7.51
C LEU A 58 5.49 -1.09 -7.80
N GLU A 59 4.24 -1.19 -8.22
CA GLU A 59 3.39 -0.06 -8.55
C GLU A 59 1.94 -0.51 -8.42
N GLY A 60 1.21 0.11 -7.50
CA GLY A 60 -0.21 -0.16 -7.34
C GLY A 60 -0.74 0.21 -5.97
N VAL A 61 -1.85 -0.43 -5.62
CA VAL A 61 -2.55 -0.18 -4.38
C VAL A 61 -2.94 -1.52 -3.73
N PRO A 62 -2.27 -1.93 -2.64
CA PRO A 62 -2.55 -3.20 -1.99
C PRO A 62 -3.97 -3.21 -1.40
N GLN A 63 -4.71 -4.28 -1.65
CA GLN A 63 -6.06 -4.52 -1.14
C GLN A 63 -6.03 -5.39 0.12
N PRO A 64 -7.15 -5.56 0.84
CA PRO A 64 -7.16 -6.35 2.07
C PRO A 64 -6.67 -7.79 1.89
N THR A 65 -6.87 -8.38 0.69
CA THR A 65 -6.39 -9.71 0.32
C THR A 65 -4.87 -9.79 0.15
N ASP A 66 -4.20 -8.64 -0.02
CA ASP A 66 -2.75 -8.53 -0.17
C ASP A 66 -2.03 -8.34 1.17
N ALA A 67 -2.76 -8.27 2.28
CA ALA A 67 -2.19 -8.12 3.61
C ALA A 67 -1.29 -9.33 3.96
N GLY A 68 -0.06 -9.05 4.37
CA GLY A 68 0.95 -10.07 4.58
C GLY A 68 2.35 -9.56 4.26
N LYS A 69 3.29 -10.50 4.14
CA LYS A 69 4.67 -10.23 3.79
C LYS A 69 4.99 -10.91 2.47
N THR A 70 5.53 -10.17 1.53
CA THR A 70 6.06 -10.67 0.26
C THR A 70 7.56 -10.42 0.25
N PHE A 71 8.36 -11.43 -0.05
CA PHE A 71 9.81 -11.30 -0.09
C PHE A 71 10.25 -11.25 -1.54
N LEU A 72 10.79 -10.12 -1.98
CA LEU A 72 11.28 -9.94 -3.34
C LEU A 72 12.77 -10.25 -3.38
N ARG A 73 13.16 -11.23 -4.19
CA ARG A 73 14.56 -11.44 -4.54
C ARG A 73 14.89 -10.55 -5.74
N ILE A 74 15.88 -9.69 -5.55
CA ILE A 74 16.36 -8.75 -6.57
C ILE A 74 17.77 -9.13 -6.98
N THR A 75 17.90 -9.56 -8.22
CA THR A 75 19.18 -9.94 -8.80
C THR A 75 19.56 -9.02 -9.95
N ASN A 76 20.81 -8.56 -9.92
CA ASN A 76 21.50 -8.04 -11.10
C ASN A 76 22.87 -8.74 -11.19
N GLY A 77 23.66 -8.49 -12.23
CA GLY A 77 24.97 -9.16 -12.39
C GLY A 77 25.97 -8.92 -11.24
N GLN A 78 25.67 -8.03 -10.30
CA GLN A 78 26.50 -7.61 -9.16
C GLN A 78 25.80 -7.75 -7.80
N THR A 79 24.46 -7.73 -7.74
CA THR A 79 23.67 -7.74 -6.51
C THR A 79 22.73 -8.94 -6.48
N ASN A 80 22.59 -9.55 -5.32
CA ASN A 80 21.56 -10.54 -5.02
C ASN A 80 21.04 -10.21 -3.63
N ASP A 81 19.96 -9.45 -3.59
CA ASP A 81 19.39 -8.89 -2.36
C ASP A 81 17.96 -9.37 -2.18
N VAL A 82 17.44 -9.25 -0.95
CA VAL A 82 16.07 -9.58 -0.61
C VAL A 82 15.42 -8.39 0.08
N MET A 83 14.31 -7.91 -0.49
CA MET A 83 13.48 -6.87 0.09
C MET A 83 12.16 -7.48 0.59
N GLU A 84 11.78 -7.18 1.83
CA GLU A 84 10.45 -7.50 2.36
C GLU A 84 9.48 -6.36 2.02
N VAL A 85 8.37 -6.68 1.36
CA VAL A 85 7.20 -5.80 1.24
C VAL A 85 6.15 -6.28 2.22
N SER A 86 5.85 -5.46 3.22
CA SER A 86 4.93 -5.79 4.32
C SER A 86 3.69 -4.92 4.24
N VAL A 87 2.55 -5.53 3.88
CA VAL A 87 1.25 -4.87 3.82
C VAL A 87 0.47 -5.15 5.09
N LYS A 88 0.07 -4.09 5.79
CA LYS A 88 -0.70 -4.17 7.04
C LYS A 88 -1.98 -3.35 6.97
N GLU A 89 -2.97 -3.76 7.75
CA GLU A 89 -4.18 -2.93 7.94
C GLU A 89 -3.83 -1.66 8.73
N GLU A 90 -4.51 -0.56 8.41
CA GLU A 90 -4.38 0.67 9.18
C GLU A 90 -5.08 0.54 10.54
N ILE A 91 -4.29 0.61 11.61
CA ILE A 91 -4.78 0.54 13.00
C ILE A 91 -4.28 1.70 13.85
N VAL A 92 -3.29 2.46 13.36
CA VAL A 92 -2.70 3.58 14.08
C VAL A 92 -3.47 4.84 13.71
N ASN A 93 -4.07 5.49 14.69
CA ASN A 93 -4.74 6.76 14.48
C ASN A 93 -3.67 7.88 14.34
N PRO A 94 -3.56 8.56 13.17
CA PRO A 94 -2.58 9.63 12.96
C PRO A 94 -2.79 10.86 13.84
N CYS A 95 -3.96 11.02 14.47
CA CYS A 95 -4.26 12.07 15.43
C CYS A 95 -3.99 11.68 16.88
N GLY A 96 -3.57 10.43 17.14
CA GLY A 96 -3.44 9.87 18.48
C GLY A 96 -4.66 9.02 18.89
N ALA A 97 -4.48 8.12 19.86
CA ALA A 97 -5.44 7.05 20.16
C ALA A 97 -6.86 7.54 20.56
N GLU A 98 -6.97 8.75 21.14
CA GLU A 98 -8.21 9.27 21.70
C GLU A 98 -8.81 10.44 20.90
N ARG A 99 -8.19 10.83 19.79
CA ARG A 99 -8.65 11.96 18.98
C ARG A 99 -9.39 11.51 17.74
N ASN A 100 -10.42 12.25 17.38
CA ASN A 100 -11.08 12.03 16.11
C ASN A 100 -10.20 12.53 14.96
N ILE A 101 -10.34 11.84 13.83
CA ILE A 101 -9.77 12.23 12.55
C ILE A 101 -10.92 12.78 11.72
N LEU A 102 -10.69 13.93 11.09
CA LEU A 102 -11.55 14.41 10.02
C LEU A 102 -11.01 13.87 8.70
N TRP A 103 -11.84 13.08 8.02
CA TRP A 103 -11.56 12.46 6.73
C TRP A 103 -12.35 13.17 5.65
N MET A 104 -11.68 13.58 4.58
CA MET A 104 -12.35 13.90 3.33
C MET A 104 -12.47 12.63 2.49
N GLU A 105 -13.65 12.38 1.95
CA GLU A 105 -13.96 11.20 1.15
C GLU A 105 -14.57 11.61 -0.19
N ILE A 106 -14.11 11.00 -1.27
CA ILE A 106 -14.66 11.14 -2.62
C ILE A 106 -15.09 9.73 -3.08
N ALA A 107 -16.35 9.57 -3.45
CA ALA A 107 -16.88 8.29 -3.92
C ALA A 107 -17.23 8.32 -5.41
N PHE A 108 -16.88 7.25 -6.12
CA PHE A 108 -17.11 7.11 -7.56
C PHE A 108 -18.13 6.01 -7.85
N ASP A 109 -18.94 6.20 -8.89
CA ASP A 109 -19.89 5.22 -9.43
C ASP A 109 -19.19 4.17 -10.28
N THR A 110 -18.23 3.48 -9.66
CA THR A 110 -17.44 2.42 -10.27
C THR A 110 -17.01 1.40 -9.24
N SER A 111 -16.90 0.12 -9.62
CA SER A 111 -16.40 -0.90 -8.71
C SER A 111 -14.89 -0.87 -8.64
N LEU A 112 -14.32 -0.93 -7.44
CA LEU A 112 -12.86 -1.02 -7.29
C LEU A 112 -12.27 -2.24 -8.00
N SER A 113 -13.01 -3.35 -8.00
CA SER A 113 -12.61 -4.58 -8.70
C SER A 113 -12.58 -4.45 -10.23
N SER A 114 -13.27 -3.44 -10.78
CA SER A 114 -13.33 -3.20 -12.22
C SER A 114 -12.25 -2.24 -12.72
N LEU A 115 -11.58 -1.51 -11.82
CA LEU A 115 -10.50 -0.61 -12.19
C LEU A 115 -9.18 -1.35 -12.32
N SER A 116 -8.47 -1.11 -13.43
CA SER A 116 -7.07 -1.53 -13.54
C SER A 116 -6.19 -0.79 -12.54
N ILE A 117 -5.03 -1.36 -12.20
CA ILE A 117 -4.06 -0.68 -11.32
C ILE A 117 -3.67 0.69 -11.88
N ALA A 118 -3.52 0.81 -13.20
CA ALA A 118 -3.22 2.07 -13.86
C ALA A 118 -4.35 3.10 -13.66
N ASP A 119 -5.61 2.69 -13.75
CA ASP A 119 -6.76 3.59 -13.53
C ASP A 119 -6.86 4.00 -12.06
N GLN A 120 -6.62 3.07 -11.12
CA GLN A 120 -6.57 3.39 -9.68
C GLN A 120 -5.51 4.46 -9.39
N LEU A 121 -4.30 4.29 -9.92
CA LEU A 121 -3.22 5.26 -9.74
C LEU A 121 -3.47 6.57 -10.48
N HIS A 122 -4.18 6.52 -11.61
CA HIS A 122 -4.59 7.74 -12.32
C HIS A 122 -5.57 8.56 -11.48
N LEU A 123 -6.57 7.93 -10.86
CA LEU A 123 -7.50 8.60 -9.94
C LEU A 123 -6.77 9.22 -8.75
N VAL A 124 -5.84 8.48 -8.14
CA VAL A 124 -4.97 8.98 -7.07
C VAL A 124 -4.20 10.22 -7.53
N ASN A 125 -3.63 10.21 -8.74
CA ASN A 125 -2.87 11.33 -9.29
C ASN A 125 -3.76 12.57 -9.53
N ILE A 126 -4.99 12.39 -10.00
CA ILE A 126 -5.96 13.47 -10.17
C ILE A 126 -6.23 14.15 -8.82
N VAL A 127 -6.62 13.36 -7.81
CA VAL A 127 -6.93 13.88 -6.46
C VAL A 127 -5.70 14.52 -5.82
N SER A 128 -4.55 13.82 -5.85
CA SER A 128 -3.29 14.30 -5.29
C SER A 128 -2.86 15.65 -5.88
N LYS A 129 -2.94 15.81 -7.21
CA LYS A 129 -2.59 17.06 -7.88
C LYS A 129 -3.57 18.18 -7.58
N PHE A 130 -4.88 17.90 -7.63
CA PHE A 130 -5.90 18.92 -7.43
C PHE A 130 -5.83 19.51 -6.01
N PHE A 131 -5.74 18.65 -5.00
CA PHE A 131 -5.70 19.06 -3.60
C PHE A 131 -4.28 19.38 -3.09
N ASN A 132 -3.25 19.17 -3.91
CA ASN A 132 -1.84 19.31 -3.53
C ASN A 132 -1.46 18.44 -2.31
N ILE A 133 -1.88 17.17 -2.34
CA ILE A 133 -1.68 16.20 -1.26
C ILE A 133 -0.69 15.14 -1.74
N ASN A 134 0.23 14.71 -0.87
CA ASN A 134 1.11 13.58 -1.18
C ASN A 134 0.28 12.30 -1.42
N SER A 135 0.47 11.62 -2.55
CA SER A 135 -0.29 10.42 -2.90
C SER A 135 -0.21 9.32 -1.84
N SER A 136 0.89 9.23 -1.09
CA SER A 136 1.07 8.27 0.02
C SER A 136 0.16 8.52 1.23
N SER A 137 -0.41 9.73 1.34
CA SER A 137 -1.39 10.10 2.37
C SER A 137 -2.83 9.72 1.98
N LEU A 138 -3.07 9.40 0.71
CA LEU A 138 -4.38 8.96 0.23
C LEU A 138 -4.59 7.47 0.58
N ARG A 139 -5.86 7.08 0.70
CA ARG A 139 -6.31 5.69 0.71
C ARG A 139 -7.35 5.50 -0.37
N ILE A 140 -7.30 4.37 -1.05
CA ILE A 140 -8.35 3.92 -1.97
C ILE A 140 -8.90 2.59 -1.50
N TYR A 141 -10.21 2.57 -1.23
CA TYR A 141 -10.92 1.43 -0.67
C TYR A 141 -12.18 1.13 -1.49
N SER A 142 -12.72 -0.07 -1.30
CA SER A 142 -14.15 -0.28 -1.52
C SER A 142 -14.92 0.39 -0.40
N ASN A 143 -16.11 0.90 -0.69
CA ASN A 143 -16.96 1.52 0.32
C ASN A 143 -17.25 0.56 1.48
N LYS A 144 -17.40 -0.74 1.21
CA LYS A 144 -17.55 -1.79 2.23
C LYS A 144 -16.35 -1.84 3.18
N TYR A 145 -15.13 -1.93 2.64
CA TYR A 145 -13.94 -2.03 3.48
C TYR A 145 -13.74 -0.76 4.31
N LYS A 146 -13.99 0.41 3.73
CA LYS A 146 -13.97 1.70 4.42
C LYS A 146 -14.84 1.71 5.68
N GLU A 147 -16.08 1.24 5.57
CA GLU A 147 -17.02 1.17 6.71
C GLU A 147 -16.64 0.08 7.73
N GLU A 148 -15.86 -0.94 7.34
CA GLU A 148 -15.34 -1.96 8.25
C GLU A 148 -14.12 -1.48 9.05
N VAL A 149 -13.29 -0.60 8.47
CA VAL A 149 -12.02 -0.18 9.09
C VAL A 149 -12.18 0.93 10.12
N GLY A 150 -13.23 1.75 10.02
CA GLY A 150 -13.44 2.91 10.88
C GLY A 150 -14.86 3.00 11.43
N ARG A 151 -15.04 3.89 12.41
CA ARG A 151 -16.36 4.41 12.79
C ARG A 151 -16.32 5.91 12.67
N SER A 152 -17.17 6.45 11.82
CA SER A 152 -17.25 7.89 11.58
C SER A 152 -18.69 8.32 11.33
N GLU A 153 -18.97 9.56 11.71
CA GLU A 153 -20.20 10.26 11.38
C GLU A 153 -19.94 11.27 10.27
N VAL A 154 -20.96 11.51 9.45
CA VAL A 154 -20.91 12.53 8.40
C VAL A 154 -21.10 13.90 9.06
N VAL A 155 -20.16 14.81 8.82
CA VAL A 155 -20.20 16.21 9.27
C VAL A 155 -20.80 17.09 8.17
N GLU A 156 -20.34 16.89 6.94
CA GLU A 156 -20.83 17.61 5.76
C GLU A 156 -20.79 16.68 4.54
N SER A 157 -21.67 16.92 3.56
CA SER A 157 -21.81 16.04 2.41
C SER A 157 -22.30 16.79 1.18
N GLY A 158 -21.64 16.51 0.06
CA GLY A 158 -22.13 16.78 -1.30
C GLY A 158 -22.52 15.49 -2.04
N MET A 159 -22.81 14.41 -1.30
CA MET A 159 -23.15 13.10 -1.86
C MET A 159 -24.58 13.11 -2.43
N GLN A 160 -24.73 12.77 -3.71
CA GLN A 160 -26.06 12.73 -4.36
C GLN A 160 -26.79 11.43 -4.04
N ASP A 161 -26.07 10.32 -4.11
CA ASP A 161 -26.58 8.97 -3.89
C ASP A 161 -25.65 8.18 -2.98
N LYS A 162 -26.19 7.23 -2.22
CA LYS A 162 -25.39 6.37 -1.36
C LYS A 162 -24.52 5.43 -2.22
N PRO A 163 -23.19 5.41 -2.05
CA PRO A 163 -22.33 4.50 -2.80
C PRO A 163 -22.64 3.02 -2.49
N ASN A 164 -22.62 2.20 -3.54
CA ASN A 164 -22.69 0.73 -3.41
C ASN A 164 -21.48 0.18 -2.65
N ASN A 165 -21.57 -1.03 -2.10
CA ASN A 165 -20.51 -1.67 -1.31
C ASN A 165 -19.16 -1.75 -2.04
N ASP A 166 -19.17 -2.02 -3.35
CA ASP A 166 -17.96 -2.18 -4.14
C ASP A 166 -17.44 -0.87 -4.73
N SER A 167 -18.16 0.25 -4.50
CA SER A 167 -17.82 1.56 -5.04
C SER A 167 -16.44 1.97 -4.58
N VAL A 168 -15.67 2.59 -5.47
CA VAL A 168 -14.36 3.17 -5.13
C VAL A 168 -14.57 4.40 -4.26
N THR A 169 -13.88 4.43 -3.12
CA THR A 169 -13.75 5.63 -2.29
C THR A 169 -12.28 5.99 -2.14
N ILE A 170 -11.94 7.23 -2.46
CA ILE A 170 -10.64 7.83 -2.13
C ILE A 170 -10.83 8.69 -0.88
N MET A 171 -9.98 8.50 0.12
CA MET A 171 -10.05 9.25 1.37
C MET A 171 -8.69 9.68 1.90
N TRP A 172 -8.66 10.78 2.64
CA TRP A 172 -7.47 11.27 3.33
C TRP A 172 -7.82 12.11 4.55
N LYS A 173 -6.87 12.18 5.49
CA LYS A 173 -7.00 13.01 6.68
C LYS A 173 -6.90 14.48 6.28
N VAL A 174 -7.86 15.30 6.71
CA VAL A 174 -7.78 16.77 6.61
C VAL A 174 -7.28 17.40 7.91
N SER A 175 -7.83 17.02 9.06
CA SER A 175 -7.46 17.61 10.34
C SER A 175 -7.67 16.63 11.51
N CYS A 176 -7.32 17.07 12.72
CA CYS A 176 -7.55 16.33 13.95
C CYS A 176 -8.53 17.06 14.85
N GLU A 177 -9.57 16.34 15.30
CA GLU A 177 -10.64 16.77 16.21
C GLU A 177 -11.58 17.87 15.69
N GLU A 178 -11.04 18.99 15.20
CA GLU A 178 -11.79 20.18 14.80
C GLU A 178 -11.50 20.55 13.34
N ILE A 179 -12.45 21.27 12.73
CA ILE A 179 -12.28 21.87 11.40
C ILE A 179 -11.40 23.10 11.59
N ASP A 180 -10.13 22.99 11.23
CA ASP A 180 -9.14 24.07 11.23
C ASP A 180 -9.07 24.76 9.86
N GLU A 181 -8.17 25.73 9.71
CA GLU A 181 -7.99 26.47 8.46
C GLU A 181 -7.62 25.54 7.28
N ASP A 182 -6.84 24.48 7.54
CA ASP A 182 -6.45 23.50 6.52
C ASP A 182 -7.68 22.69 6.04
N ALA A 183 -8.54 22.26 6.98
CA ALA A 183 -9.78 21.59 6.63
C ALA A 183 -10.75 22.49 5.84
N ILE A 184 -10.82 23.78 6.18
CA ILE A 184 -11.65 24.76 5.45
C ILE A 184 -11.13 24.94 4.02
N ASP A 185 -9.82 25.10 3.81
CA ASP A 185 -9.23 25.21 2.46
C ASP A 185 -9.52 23.95 1.60
N VAL A 186 -9.44 22.76 2.20
CA VAL A 186 -9.81 21.52 1.50
C VAL A 186 -11.29 21.49 1.13
N LEU A 187 -12.19 21.90 2.04
CA LEU A 187 -13.64 21.97 1.77
C LEU A 187 -13.95 22.97 0.65
N GLU A 188 -13.38 24.17 0.70
CA GLU A 188 -13.56 25.19 -0.34
C GLU A 188 -13.08 24.68 -1.71
N LYS A 189 -11.92 24.00 -1.74
CA LYS A 189 -11.42 23.35 -2.96
C LYS A 189 -12.35 22.24 -3.44
N MET A 190 -12.90 21.43 -2.53
CA MET A 190 -13.83 20.34 -2.86
C MET A 190 -15.09 20.87 -3.54
N LEU A 191 -15.60 22.04 -3.14
CA LEU A 191 -16.75 22.67 -3.80
C LEU A 191 -16.46 23.10 -5.25
N THR A 192 -15.19 23.34 -5.57
CA THR A 192 -14.72 23.64 -6.94
C THR A 192 -14.17 22.43 -7.68
N PHE A 193 -14.17 21.25 -7.04
CA PHE A 193 -13.74 20.01 -7.66
C PHE A 193 -14.83 19.53 -8.61
N ASP A 194 -14.82 20.11 -9.80
CA ASP A 194 -15.61 19.65 -10.92
C ASP A 194 -15.03 18.34 -11.46
N GLU A 195 -15.82 17.61 -12.23
CA GLU A 195 -15.38 16.51 -13.08
C GLU A 195 -14.35 17.05 -14.06
N SER A 196 -13.11 17.23 -13.60
CA SER A 196 -12.01 17.66 -14.45
C SER A 196 -12.00 16.80 -15.71
N ASP A 197 -11.53 17.34 -16.83
CA ASP A 197 -11.41 16.59 -18.09
C ASP A 197 -10.73 15.21 -17.89
N ALA A 198 -9.90 15.09 -16.86
CA ALA A 198 -9.27 13.83 -16.44
C ALA A 198 -10.25 12.77 -15.91
N LEU A 199 -11.29 13.14 -15.14
CA LEU A 199 -12.35 12.21 -14.71
C LEU A 199 -13.26 11.83 -15.89
N ALA A 200 -13.56 12.80 -16.75
CA ALA A 200 -14.31 12.56 -17.99
C ALA A 200 -13.58 11.58 -18.92
N MET A 201 -12.24 11.65 -18.99
CA MET A 201 -11.41 10.72 -19.78
C MET A 201 -11.55 9.28 -19.29
N LEU A 202 -11.64 9.06 -17.97
CA LEU A 202 -11.86 7.73 -17.39
C LEU A 202 -13.34 7.29 -17.40
N ARG A 203 -14.27 8.15 -17.86
CA ARG A 203 -15.73 7.95 -17.78
C ARG A 203 -16.20 7.61 -16.36
N GLN A 204 -15.51 8.13 -15.35
CA GLN A 204 -15.88 7.90 -13.96
C GLN A 204 -16.89 8.95 -13.57
N LYS A 205 -18.08 8.51 -13.19
CA LYS A 205 -19.10 9.39 -12.63
C LYS A 205 -18.86 9.52 -11.12
N LEU A 206 -18.93 10.74 -10.62
CA LEU A 206 -18.79 11.01 -9.20
C LEU A 206 -20.14 10.78 -8.49
N PHE A 207 -20.16 10.04 -7.38
CA PHE A 207 -21.33 10.01 -6.49
C PHE A 207 -21.40 11.27 -5.62
N GLY A 208 -20.23 11.76 -5.20
CA GLY A 208 -20.05 13.00 -4.47
C GLY A 208 -18.95 12.86 -3.43
N TRP A 209 -19.04 13.68 -2.40
CA TRP A 209 -18.05 13.74 -1.32
C TRP A 209 -18.69 13.82 0.06
N GLU A 210 -17.94 13.40 1.07
CA GLU A 210 -18.31 13.52 2.48
C GLU A 210 -17.09 13.97 3.30
N LEU A 211 -17.33 14.89 4.24
CA LEU A 211 -16.45 15.12 5.37
C LEU A 211 -16.94 14.27 6.53
N ARG A 212 -16.09 13.40 7.07
CA ARG A 212 -16.46 12.49 8.15
C ARG A 212 -15.54 12.64 9.35
N LYS A 213 -16.12 12.64 10.55
CA LYS A 213 -15.40 12.69 11.82
C LYS A 213 -15.45 11.32 12.49
N GLY A 214 -14.29 10.76 12.84
CA GLY A 214 -14.28 9.42 13.44
C GLY A 214 -12.92 8.86 13.79
N THR A 215 -12.89 7.55 14.05
CA THR A 215 -11.68 6.82 14.49
C THR A 215 -11.50 5.53 13.71
N LEU A 216 -10.26 5.08 13.61
CA LEU A 216 -9.93 3.75 13.07
C LEU A 216 -10.18 2.68 14.15
N LEU A 217 -10.82 1.59 13.77
CA LEU A 217 -11.10 0.47 14.67
C LEU A 217 -9.87 -0.43 14.81
N PRO A 218 -9.46 -0.80 16.03
CA PRO A 218 -8.50 -1.87 16.24
C PRO A 218 -9.04 -3.20 15.68
N ARG A 219 -8.16 -4.03 15.10
CA ARG A 219 -8.51 -5.34 14.52
C ARG A 219 -9.36 -6.22 15.46
N LYS A 220 -9.11 -6.17 16.77
CA LYS A 220 -9.87 -6.93 17.79
C LYS A 220 -11.36 -6.57 17.81
N GLN A 221 -11.73 -5.30 17.55
CA GLN A 221 -13.11 -4.85 17.61
C GLN A 221 -13.90 -5.16 16.32
N ARG A 222 -13.21 -5.25 15.16
CA ARG A 222 -13.86 -5.58 13.87
C ARG A 222 -14.49 -6.98 13.88
N ASN A 223 -13.82 -7.95 14.50
CA ASN A 223 -14.31 -9.32 14.61
C ASN A 223 -15.56 -9.49 15.49
N HIS A 224 -15.87 -8.53 16.38
CA HIS A 224 -17.08 -8.60 17.21
C HIS A 224 -18.33 -8.14 16.45
N ILE A 225 -18.21 -7.18 15.52
CA ILE A 225 -19.34 -6.63 14.77
C ILE A 225 -19.80 -7.62 13.70
N ALA A 226 -18.87 -8.33 13.05
CA ALA A 226 -19.17 -9.39 12.08
C ALA A 226 -19.80 -10.65 12.73
N ARG A 227 -19.63 -10.85 14.05
CA ARG A 227 -20.06 -12.08 14.74
C ARG A 227 -21.44 -11.98 15.39
N THR A 228 -22.02 -10.80 15.50
CA THR A 228 -23.38 -10.58 16.03
C THR A 228 -24.51 -10.99 15.06
N GLY A 229 -24.18 -11.43 13.84
CA GLY A 229 -25.13 -11.97 12.86
C GLY A 229 -25.23 -13.50 12.79
N ILE A 230 -24.44 -14.25 13.59
CA ILE A 230 -24.47 -15.72 13.62
C ILE A 230 -24.69 -16.17 15.07
N LEU A 231 -25.91 -15.98 15.55
CA LEU A 231 -26.47 -16.86 16.56
C LEU A 231 -26.74 -18.20 15.88
N SER A 232 -26.24 -19.28 16.50
CA SER A 232 -26.67 -20.68 16.33
C SER A 232 -25.68 -21.62 15.64
N HIS A 233 -25.21 -22.58 16.45
CA HIS A 233 -24.83 -23.94 16.06
C HIS A 233 -23.58 -24.16 15.21
N LEU A 234 -22.40 -24.22 15.84
CA LEU A 234 -21.34 -25.21 15.54
C LEU A 234 -20.45 -25.33 16.80
N SER A 235 -20.82 -26.21 17.75
CA SER A 235 -20.27 -27.58 17.89
C SER A 235 -18.82 -27.59 18.41
N VAL A 236 -18.64 -27.51 19.73
CA VAL A 236 -18.22 -28.63 20.61
C VAL A 236 -16.90 -29.28 20.15
N PHE A 237 -15.79 -28.80 20.69
CA PHE A 237 -14.66 -29.65 21.04
C PHE A 237 -14.41 -29.48 22.54
N ALA A 238 -15.04 -30.36 23.31
CA ALA A 238 -14.75 -30.58 24.72
C ALA A 238 -13.77 -31.76 24.81
N THR A 239 -12.59 -31.53 25.37
CA THR A 239 -11.81 -32.59 26.04
C THR A 239 -11.11 -32.00 27.25
N ASN A 240 -11.85 -32.03 28.36
CA ASN A 240 -11.45 -32.45 29.71
C ASN A 240 -10.00 -32.23 30.14
N GLU A 241 -9.75 -31.22 30.98
CA GLU A 241 -8.81 -31.39 32.10
C GLU A 241 -9.34 -30.71 33.37
N PRO A 242 -9.33 -31.42 34.53
CA PRO A 242 -9.67 -30.84 35.81
C PRO A 242 -8.43 -30.14 36.41
N TYR A 243 -8.61 -28.92 36.91
CA TYR A 243 -7.64 -28.22 37.75
C TYR A 243 -7.49 -28.96 39.09
N PRO A 244 -6.26 -29.35 39.53
CA PRO A 244 -6.01 -29.65 40.93
C PRO A 244 -5.13 -28.57 41.57
N GLU A 245 -5.47 -28.22 42.80
CA GLU A 245 -4.71 -27.33 43.66
C GLU A 245 -3.28 -27.82 43.94
N ALA A 246 -2.44 -26.84 44.29
CA ALA A 246 -1.01 -26.89 44.54
C ALA A 246 -0.50 -28.13 45.32
N THR A 247 0.70 -28.62 44.96
CA THR A 247 1.94 -28.57 45.78
C THR A 247 2.98 -29.62 45.30
N THR A 248 4.24 -29.18 45.18
CA THR A 248 5.53 -29.94 45.17
C THR A 248 5.97 -30.83 43.98
N SER A 249 6.97 -30.31 43.27
CA SER A 249 8.32 -30.88 42.99
C SER A 249 8.48 -32.36 42.58
N LYS A 250 8.83 -32.61 41.29
CA LYS A 250 10.16 -33.08 40.81
C LYS A 250 10.09 -33.62 39.36
N THR A 251 11.10 -33.20 38.60
CA THR A 251 11.59 -33.57 37.25
C THR A 251 11.51 -35.08 36.93
N THR A 252 11.23 -35.48 35.67
CA THR A 252 12.19 -36.00 34.64
C THR A 252 11.47 -36.71 33.46
N THR A 253 11.90 -36.36 32.23
CA THR A 253 11.99 -37.16 30.98
C THR A 253 10.76 -37.79 30.27
N ARG A 254 10.43 -37.16 29.12
CA ARG A 254 10.50 -37.69 27.74
C ARG A 254 9.78 -39.02 27.43
N LEU A 255 8.71 -38.95 26.62
CA LEU A 255 8.44 -39.99 25.61
C LEU A 255 7.75 -39.41 24.37
N SER A 256 8.47 -39.48 23.25
CA SER A 256 7.97 -39.17 21.90
C SER A 256 7.00 -40.26 21.43
N ARG A 257 5.90 -39.88 20.76
CA ARG A 257 5.23 -40.79 19.83
C ARG A 257 4.73 -40.04 18.59
N SER A 258 5.51 -40.17 17.53
CA SER A 258 5.15 -39.89 16.15
C SER A 258 4.16 -40.96 15.67
N THR A 259 3.11 -40.55 14.97
CA THR A 259 2.38 -41.41 14.03
C THR A 259 2.39 -40.74 12.66
N LYS A 260 3.07 -41.39 11.72
CA LYS A 260 3.13 -41.09 10.29
C LYS A 260 1.74 -41.10 9.68
N LYS A 261 1.41 -40.06 8.91
CA LYS A 261 0.44 -40.14 7.81
C LYS A 261 1.08 -39.45 6.61
N ASP A 262 1.16 -40.19 5.50
CA ASP A 262 1.73 -39.76 4.23
C ASP A 262 0.96 -38.56 3.67
N ASP A 263 1.57 -37.37 3.67
CA ASP A 263 1.10 -36.23 2.88
C ASP A 263 2.15 -35.93 1.80
N ARG A 264 1.76 -36.18 0.55
CA ARG A 264 2.56 -35.89 -0.64
C ARG A 264 2.64 -34.36 -0.82
N PRO A 265 3.82 -33.78 -1.08
CA PRO A 265 3.90 -32.37 -1.41
C PRO A 265 3.24 -32.09 -2.79
N PRO A 266 2.64 -30.91 -2.99
CA PRO A 266 1.94 -30.58 -4.23
C PRO A 266 2.91 -30.50 -5.42
N VAL A 267 2.49 -31.12 -6.52
CA VAL A 267 3.18 -31.13 -7.81
C VAL A 267 2.99 -29.76 -8.49
N ARG A 268 4.09 -29.09 -8.85
CA ARG A 268 4.06 -27.82 -9.60
C ARG A 268 3.51 -28.05 -11.02
N LEU A 269 2.36 -27.46 -11.32
CA LEU A 269 1.81 -27.38 -12.67
C LEU A 269 2.13 -25.99 -13.25
N HIS A 270 2.90 -26.00 -14.34
CA HIS A 270 3.04 -24.95 -15.36
C HIS A 270 3.57 -23.56 -14.92
N SER A 271 4.85 -23.35 -15.23
CA SER A 271 5.57 -22.07 -15.25
C SER A 271 5.19 -21.20 -16.45
N LEU A 272 4.75 -19.97 -16.21
CA LEU A 272 4.74 -18.81 -17.11
C LEU A 272 4.82 -17.57 -16.18
N GLN A 273 5.45 -16.42 -16.42
CA GLN A 273 6.40 -15.91 -17.40
C GLN A 273 7.23 -14.87 -16.60
N THR A 274 8.56 -14.98 -16.56
CA THR A 274 9.42 -13.96 -15.93
C THR A 274 9.25 -12.63 -16.65
N PHE A 275 9.08 -11.53 -15.91
CA PHE A 275 9.00 -10.21 -16.50
C PHE A 275 10.39 -9.56 -16.54
N ILE A 276 10.76 -9.05 -17.71
CA ILE A 276 11.98 -8.26 -17.90
C ILE A 276 11.55 -6.79 -17.90
N CYS A 277 11.94 -6.04 -16.86
CA CYS A 277 11.71 -4.61 -16.84
C CYS A 277 12.71 -3.91 -17.78
N ARG A 278 12.28 -3.52 -18.98
CA ARG A 278 13.07 -2.65 -19.87
C ARG A 278 12.84 -1.19 -19.48
N ARG A 279 13.84 -0.56 -18.86
CA ARG A 279 13.86 0.92 -18.75
C ARG A 279 14.02 1.52 -20.16
N CYS A 280 13.06 2.33 -20.57
CA CYS A 280 13.28 3.29 -21.66
C CYS A 280 14.21 4.39 -21.14
N ILE A 281 15.44 4.43 -21.66
CA ILE A 281 16.33 5.58 -21.51
C ILE A 281 15.72 6.72 -22.32
N SER A 282 14.98 7.60 -21.64
CA SER A 282 14.82 8.98 -22.07
C SER A 282 16.12 9.72 -21.73
N SER A 283 17.16 9.46 -22.52
CA SER A 283 18.27 10.39 -22.65
C SER A 283 17.78 11.48 -23.61
N PHE A 284 17.13 12.49 -23.04
CA PHE A 284 16.89 13.73 -23.77
C PHE A 284 18.24 14.41 -23.93
N PHE A 285 18.79 14.27 -25.14
CA PHE A 285 19.59 15.28 -25.80
C PHE A 285 19.07 16.69 -25.43
N ILE A 286 19.97 17.56 -24.98
CA ILE A 286 20.03 19.03 -25.19
C ILE A 286 20.87 19.61 -24.04
N MET A 287 22.19 19.53 -24.18
CA MET A 287 23.08 20.61 -23.73
C MET A 287 24.38 20.53 -24.52
N LEU A 288 24.23 20.73 -25.84
CA LEU A 288 25.32 21.12 -26.72
C LEU A 288 24.73 22.04 -27.79
N PHE A 289 25.42 23.16 -27.98
CA PHE A 289 25.26 24.17 -29.03
C PHE A 289 24.32 25.36 -28.77
N ILE A 290 25.01 26.49 -28.55
CA ILE A 290 24.68 27.89 -28.90
C ILE A 290 24.39 28.79 -27.69
N ILE A 291 25.47 29.06 -26.93
CA ILE A 291 25.72 30.42 -26.45
C ILE A 291 26.46 31.12 -27.61
N ILE A 292 25.69 31.59 -28.58
CA ILE A 292 26.03 32.74 -29.44
C ILE A 292 24.85 33.69 -29.29
N HIS A 293 24.80 34.38 -28.17
CA HIS A 293 24.25 35.72 -28.18
C HIS A 293 25.37 36.63 -28.67
N LEU A 294 25.22 37.01 -29.95
CA LEU A 294 25.81 38.21 -30.49
C LEU A 294 25.45 39.39 -29.58
N VAL A 295 26.46 39.86 -28.84
CA VAL A 295 27.03 41.21 -29.00
C VAL A 295 28.45 41.01 -29.51
#